data_AF-A0A381ZV99-F1
#
_entry.id   AF-A0A381ZV99-F1
#
_cell.length_a   1.000
_cell.length_b   1.000
_cell.length_c   1.000
_cell.angle_alpha   90.00
_cell.angle_beta   90.00
_cell.angle_gamma   90.00
#
_symmetry.space_group_name_H-M   'P 1'
#
loop_
_entity.id
_entity.type
_entity.pdbx_description
1 polymer ?
#
loop_
_entity_poly.entity_id
_entity_poly.type
_entity_poly.pdbx_seq_one_letter_code
_entity_poly.pdbx_strand_id
1 'polypeptide(L)'
;MLNKQSIQELVSSQNKDSGLHQSFFVNKEVFDLSYEALFHKQWIFVTHLSYFTVNSEFIYNLNQGYIEINKLENGNLDIKHSIKNAP
;
A
#
# COMPACT_ATOMS: atom_id res chain seq x y z
N MET A 1 -21.71 -2.71 -7.56
CA MET A 1 -20.64 -1.73 -7.82
C MET A 1 -21.06 -0.40 -7.26
N LEU A 2 -20.32 0.10 -6.28
CA LEU A 2 -20.38 1.49 -5.83
C LEU A 2 -19.88 2.36 -6.97
N ASN A 3 -20.75 3.24 -7.47
CA ASN A 3 -20.34 4.26 -8.41
C ASN A 3 -19.59 5.38 -7.66
N LYS A 4 -18.86 6.24 -8.38
CA LYS A 4 -18.09 7.35 -7.78
C LYS A 4 -18.92 8.22 -6.82
N GLN A 5 -20.21 8.40 -7.11
CA GLN A 5 -21.15 9.18 -6.31
C GLN A 5 -21.39 8.54 -4.93
N SER A 6 -21.57 7.21 -4.88
CA SER A 6 -21.78 6.47 -3.63
C SER A 6 -20.55 6.45 -2.70
N ILE A 7 -19.33 6.54 -3.23
CA ILE A 7 -18.11 6.67 -2.40
C ILE A 7 -17.97 8.08 -1.83
N GLN A 8 -18.29 9.11 -2.63
CA GLN A 8 -18.29 10.49 -2.15
C GLN A 8 -19.30 10.68 -1.01
N GLU A 9 -20.50 10.12 -1.15
CA GLU A 9 -21.52 10.13 -0.11
C GLU A 9 -21.07 9.36 1.14
N LEU A 10 -20.44 8.19 0.98
CA LEU A 10 -19.90 7.41 2.10
C LEU A 10 -18.85 8.20 2.91
N VAL A 11 -17.97 8.94 2.22
CA VAL A 11 -16.95 9.78 2.86
C VAL A 11 -17.59 11.01 3.50
N SER A 12 -18.44 11.74 2.78
CA SER A 12 -19.07 12.97 3.27
C SER A 12 -20.06 12.76 4.40
N SER A 13 -20.63 11.56 4.54
CA SER A 13 -21.55 11.20 5.63
C SER A 13 -20.84 10.72 6.90
N GLN A 14 -19.50 10.67 6.93
CA GLN A 14 -18.77 10.25 8.13
C GLN A 14 -18.94 11.24 9.27
N ASN A 15 -19.34 10.72 10.43
CA ASN A 15 -19.32 11.47 11.68
C ASN A 15 -17.96 11.28 12.36
N LYS A 16 -17.22 12.39 12.52
CA LYS A 16 -15.90 12.45 13.16
C LYS A 16 -15.86 11.97 14.62
N ASP A 17 -17.01 11.96 15.29
CA ASP A 17 -17.14 11.56 16.70
C ASP A 17 -17.53 10.08 16.84
N SER A 18 -17.60 9.35 15.71
CA SER A 18 -17.95 7.92 15.66
C SER A 18 -16.89 7.10 14.92
N GLY A 19 -16.95 5.77 15.07
CA GLY A 19 -16.15 4.86 14.25
C GLY A 19 -16.53 4.93 12.77
N LEU A 20 -15.63 4.48 11.89
CA LEU A 20 -15.89 4.47 10.45
C LEU A 20 -17.04 3.54 10.09
N HIS A 21 -17.79 3.93 9.06
CA HIS A 21 -18.83 3.07 8.49
C HIS A 21 -18.26 1.71 8.04
N GLN A 22 -19.00 0.61 8.28
CA GLN A 22 -18.54 -0.76 8.03
C GLN A 22 -17.95 -0.97 6.62
N SER A 23 -18.52 -0.31 5.61
CA SER A 23 -18.06 -0.37 4.22
C SER A 23 -16.58 -0.05 4.05
N PHE A 24 -15.96 0.78 4.90
CA PHE A 24 -14.51 1.03 4.85
C PHE A 24 -13.65 -0.20 5.16
N PHE A 25 -14.22 -1.22 5.82
CA PHE A 25 -13.50 -2.42 6.23
C PHE A 25 -13.83 -3.66 5.38
N VAL A 26 -15.04 -3.73 4.81
CA VAL A 26 -15.53 -4.95 4.15
C VAL A 26 -15.73 -4.81 2.64
N ASN A 27 -15.82 -3.58 2.12
CA ASN A 27 -16.09 -3.37 0.70
C ASN A 27 -14.79 -3.38 -0.10
N LYS A 28 -14.66 -4.35 -1.03
CA LYS A 28 -13.46 -4.50 -1.87
C LYS A 28 -13.17 -3.26 -2.72
N GLU A 29 -14.18 -2.60 -3.28
CA GLU A 29 -13.97 -1.42 -4.14
C GLU A 29 -13.45 -0.23 -3.31
N VAL A 30 -13.95 -0.06 -2.08
CA VAL A 30 -13.43 0.94 -1.13
C VAL A 30 -11.99 0.60 -0.73
N PHE A 31 -11.68 -0.68 -0.51
CA PHE A 31 -10.32 -1.12 -0.24
C PHE A 31 -9.38 -0.84 -1.42
N ASP A 32 -9.74 -1.24 -2.64
CA ASP A 32 -8.93 -1.05 -3.85
C ASP A 32 -8.65 0.45 -4.07
N LEU A 33 -9.66 1.31 -3.90
CA LEU A 33 -9.48 2.77 -3.98
C LEU A 33 -8.56 3.31 -2.90
N SER A 34 -8.71 2.83 -1.65
CA SER A 34 -7.86 3.26 -0.54
C SER A 34 -6.42 2.81 -0.76
N TYR A 35 -6.24 1.61 -1.33
CA TYR A 35 -4.94 1.06 -1.70
C TYR A 35 -4.26 1.93 -2.77
N GLU A 36 -4.97 2.26 -3.86
CA GLU A 36 -4.46 3.16 -4.91
C GLU A 36 -4.19 4.59 -4.41
N ALA A 37 -5.03 5.11 -3.53
CA ALA A 37 -4.89 6.48 -3.05
C ALA A 37 -3.80 6.65 -1.98
N LEU A 38 -3.62 5.64 -1.11
CA LEU A 38 -2.68 5.72 0.01
C LEU A 38 -1.38 4.99 -0.29
N PHE A 39 -1.43 3.68 -0.58
CA PHE A 39 -0.22 2.87 -0.75
C PHE A 39 0.61 3.27 -1.97
N HIS A 40 -0.02 3.68 -3.08
CA HIS A 40 0.72 4.08 -4.28
C HIS A 40 1.18 5.55 -4.30
N LYS A 41 0.68 6.40 -3.39
CA LYS A 41 0.94 7.85 -3.43
C LYS A 41 1.59 8.41 -2.18
N GLN A 42 1.65 7.65 -1.09
CA GLN A 42 2.26 8.08 0.17
C GLN A 42 3.57 7.35 0.42
N TRP A 43 4.44 7.97 1.22
CA TRP A 43 5.64 7.31 1.73
C TRP A 43 5.25 6.18 2.68
N ILE A 44 5.75 4.98 2.40
CA ILE A 44 5.52 3.79 3.22
C ILE A 44 6.80 3.37 3.92
N PHE A 45 6.69 3.01 5.18
CA PHE A 45 7.79 2.40 5.92
C PHE A 45 7.81 0.88 5.66
N VAL A 46 8.91 0.38 5.12
CA VAL A 46 9.05 -1.03 4.70
C VAL A 46 10.05 -1.82 5.53
N THR A 47 11.17 -1.21 5.96
CA THR A 47 12.15 -1.84 6.86
C THR A 47 13.13 -0.81 7.44
N HIS A 48 13.93 -1.22 8.43
CA HIS A 48 14.99 -0.43 9.03
C HIS A 48 16.37 -0.75 8.41
N LEU A 49 17.26 0.25 8.27
CA LEU A 49 18.58 0.07 7.64
C LEU A 49 19.45 -1.00 8.32
N SER A 50 19.29 -1.23 9.62
CA SER A 50 20.03 -2.27 10.33
C SER A 50 19.73 -3.68 9.83
N TYR A 51 18.62 -3.90 9.12
CA TYR A 51 18.33 -5.19 8.48
C TYR A 51 19.45 -5.59 7.49
N PHE A 52 20.05 -4.60 6.83
CA PHE A 52 21.09 -4.79 5.82
C PHE A 52 22.52 -4.87 6.39
N THR A 53 22.68 -4.97 7.72
CA THR A 53 23.99 -5.30 8.29
C THR A 53 24.30 -6.80 8.15
N VAL A 54 23.26 -7.63 8.13
CA VAL A 54 23.36 -9.09 8.02
C VAL A 54 22.83 -9.61 6.69
N ASN A 55 21.81 -8.95 6.13
CA ASN A 55 21.15 -9.39 4.90
C ASN A 55 21.51 -8.48 3.72
N SER A 56 21.51 -9.03 2.51
CA SER A 56 21.68 -8.27 1.27
C SER A 56 20.36 -7.92 0.57
N GLU A 57 19.26 -8.61 0.90
CA GLU A 57 17.98 -8.49 0.20
C GLU A 57 16.81 -8.41 1.20
N PHE A 58 15.86 -7.53 0.92
CA PHE A 58 14.56 -7.44 1.59
C PHE A 58 13.43 -7.41 0.56
N ILE A 59 12.41 -8.25 0.75
CA ILE A 59 11.24 -8.32 -0.13
C ILE A 59 9.99 -7.89 0.66
N TYR A 60 9.31 -6.85 0.15
CA TYR A 60 8.02 -6.39 0.64
C TYR A 60 6.91 -6.79 -0.33
N ASN A 61 6.03 -7.69 0.09
CA ASN A 61 4.95 -8.18 -0.76
C ASN A 61 3.82 -7.14 -0.87
N LEU A 62 3.38 -6.92 -2.11
CA LEU A 62 2.21 -6.12 -2.45
C LEU A 62 1.06 -7.04 -2.90
N ASN A 63 -0.16 -6.53 -2.91
CA ASN A 63 -1.31 -7.31 -3.39
C ASN A 63 -1.12 -7.82 -4.83
N GLN A 64 -0.44 -7.03 -5.67
CA GLN A 64 -0.19 -7.34 -7.07
C GLN A 64 1.30 -7.26 -7.42
N GLY A 65 2.18 -7.78 -6.55
CA GLY A 65 3.61 -7.81 -6.85
C GLY A 65 4.47 -7.75 -5.60
N TYR A 66 5.64 -7.13 -5.73
CA TYR A 66 6.55 -6.93 -4.60
C TYR A 66 7.47 -5.75 -4.86
N ILE A 67 8.03 -5.21 -3.79
CA ILE A 67 9.17 -4.32 -3.80
C ILE A 67 10.36 -5.12 -3.29
N GLU A 68 11.47 -5.06 -4.02
CA GLU A 68 12.72 -5.71 -3.68
C GLU A 68 13.76 -4.63 -3.39
N ILE A 69 14.41 -4.72 -2.24
CA ILE A 69 15.43 -3.78 -1.81
C ILE A 69 16.73 -4.56 -1.63
N ASN A 70 17.74 -4.20 -2.41
CA ASN A 70 19.04 -4.84 -2.41
C ASN A 70 20.11 -3.90 -1.88
N LYS A 71 20.97 -4.39 -0.99
CA LYS A 71 22.20 -3.71 -0.60
C LYS A 71 23.28 -4.00 -1.62
N LEU A 72 23.79 -2.93 -2.24
CA LEU A 72 24.90 -2.99 -3.17
C LEU A 72 26.25 -3.05 -2.42
N GLU A 73 27.30 -3.49 -3.11
CA GLU A 73 28.66 -3.59 -2.53
C GLU A 73 29.21 -2.24 -2.04
N ASN A 74 28.80 -1.13 -2.67
CA ASN A 74 29.17 0.23 -2.25
C ASN A 74 28.39 0.73 -1.01
N GLY A 75 27.53 -0.10 -0.43
CA GLY A 75 26.72 0.21 0.75
C GLY A 75 25.40 0.93 0.45
N ASN A 76 25.13 1.33 -0.79
CA ASN A 76 23.86 1.91 -1.19
C ASN A 76 22.76 0.85 -1.30
N LEU A 77 21.50 1.31 -1.29
CA LEU A 77 20.34 0.47 -1.55
C LEU A 77 19.83 0.72 -2.97
N ASP A 78 19.60 -0.37 -3.70
CA ASP A 78 18.85 -0.39 -4.96
C ASP A 78 17.43 -0.90 -4.69
N ILE A 79 16.43 -0.24 -5.29
CA ILE A 79 15.03 -0.56 -5.06
C ILE A 79 14.38 -0.87 -6.40
N LYS A 80 13.83 -2.08 -6.51
CA LYS A 80 13.09 -2.55 -7.68
C LYS A 80 11.66 -2.87 -7.27
N HIS A 81 10.77 -2.86 -8.25
CA HIS A 81 9.40 -3.30 -8.05
C HIS A 81 9.01 -4.26 -9.17
N SER A 82 8.17 -5.22 -8.82
CA SER A 82 7.46 -6.08 -9.75
C SER A 82 5.97 -5.76 -9.68
N ILE A 83 5.34 -5.63 -10.84
CA ILE A 83 3.90 -5.60 -10.98
C ILE A 83 3.50 -6.94 -11.60
N LYS A 84 2.67 -7.72 -10.91
CA LYS A 84 1.94 -8.79 -11.59
C LYS A 84 0.93 -8.09 -12.50
N ASN A 85 1.18 -8.10 -13.82
CA ASN A 85 0.16 -7.75 -14.79
C ASN A 85 -1.08 -8.61 -14.45
N ALA A 86 -2.18 -7.95 -14.08
CA ALA A 86 -3.46 -8.64 -13.99
C ALA A 86 -3.79 -9.20 -15.38
N PRO A 87 -4.34 -10.44 -15.47
CA PRO A 87 -4.88 -10.94 -16.74
C PRO A 87 -6.01 -10.05 -17.27
#